data_AF-A0A956H2C2-F1
#
_entry.id   AF-A0A956H2C2-F1
#
_cell.length_a   1.000
_cell.length_b   1.000
_cell.length_c   1.000
_cell.angle_alpha   90.00
_cell.angle_beta   90.00
_cell.angle_gamma   90.00
#
_symmetry.space_group_name_H-M   'P 1'
#
loop_
_entity.id
_entity.type
_entity.pdbx_description
1 polymer ?
#
loop_
_entity_poly.entity_id
_entity_poly.type
_entity_poly.pdbx_seq_one_letter_code
_entity_poly.pdbx_strand_id
1 'polypeptide(L)'
;MDDRRPLILIAALILVGCVEDTSLLPLPSWCEAEPQQVATFESSTMWSYDVELGELCSGSWTAAHAHTDWVAALWGEREDFGYAIYDSGEHPCWPCPTDFQGCVRYESVHSTVFPHRHEITHAVRPGSCYPLIEEGFAVLYGDHFAEYSSSGDINDVLQLIDERGNLGGLYYGASARFVAYLIERGGVESLHRFCGDDIDSSAAFAAAVEETYGESLDAILQAFAVDYPDDNKFYPRRLRQDQACEVGTQPVLTSPASWTMDMRCGSPGVEGRMGEWLMTHQLIEIPEDGQYRVTATTDRNIIIAHEFRNCTREGMGSIYMGIGYHWFDADKPEVWETEETPAGTYVLRLRVEGADAATDIDDTLMLDMNIEPIL
;
A
#
# COMPACT_ATOMS: atom_id res chain seq x y z
N MET A 1 20.35 26.53 -40.34
CA MET A 1 19.91 25.14 -40.65
C MET A 1 20.61 24.29 -39.62
N ASP A 2 19.99 24.19 -38.46
CA ASP A 2 20.59 23.63 -37.25
C ASP A 2 19.99 22.25 -37.02
N ASP A 3 20.86 21.26 -37.13
CA ASP A 3 20.58 19.83 -37.10
C ASP A 3 20.47 19.39 -35.63
N ARG A 4 19.25 19.50 -35.06
CA ARG A 4 18.95 18.96 -33.72
C ARG A 4 18.30 17.59 -33.87
N ARG A 5 19.11 16.55 -33.67
CA ARG A 5 18.64 15.18 -33.44
C ARG A 5 17.95 15.11 -32.07
N PRO A 6 16.79 14.46 -31.92
CA PRO A 6 16.22 14.19 -30.62
C PRO A 6 17.05 13.11 -29.91
N LEU A 7 17.42 13.39 -28.66
CA LEU A 7 17.85 12.38 -27.70
C LEU A 7 16.67 11.41 -27.51
N ILE A 8 16.81 10.19 -28.01
CA ILE A 8 15.96 9.07 -27.59
C ILE A 8 16.49 8.65 -26.23
N LEU A 9 15.72 8.95 -25.19
CA LEU A 9 15.98 8.47 -23.83
C LEU A 9 15.99 6.94 -23.86
N ILE A 10 17.01 6.39 -23.23
CA ILE A 10 17.32 4.96 -23.16
C ILE A 10 16.15 4.24 -22.48
N ALA A 11 15.48 3.36 -23.22
CA ALA A 11 14.76 2.25 -22.62
C ALA A 11 15.78 1.48 -21.77
N ALA A 12 15.55 1.44 -20.46
CA ALA A 12 16.28 0.55 -19.58
C ALA A 12 16.05 -0.87 -20.10
N LEU A 13 17.06 -1.39 -20.82
CA LEU A 13 17.16 -2.81 -21.10
C LEU A 13 17.16 -3.49 -19.73
N ILE A 14 16.08 -4.18 -19.40
CA ILE A 14 16.12 -5.28 -18.44
C ILE A 14 17.13 -6.25 -19.05
N LEU A 15 18.36 -6.20 -18.55
CA LEU A 15 19.35 -7.22 -18.82
C LEU A 15 18.80 -8.48 -18.15
N VAL A 16 18.20 -9.36 -18.95
CA VAL A 16 18.00 -10.77 -18.63
C VAL A 16 19.39 -11.38 -18.42
N GLY A 17 19.95 -11.17 -17.23
CA GLY A 17 21.21 -11.75 -16.79
C GLY A 17 20.96 -13.20 -16.40
N CYS A 18 21.76 -14.12 -16.94
CA CYS A 18 21.75 -15.53 -16.57
C CYS A 18 21.88 -15.69 -15.05
N VAL A 19 20.98 -16.49 -14.47
CA VAL A 19 20.90 -16.80 -13.05
C VAL A 19 22.06 -17.73 -12.67
N GLU A 20 22.99 -17.25 -11.85
CA GLU A 20 23.95 -18.10 -11.11
C GLU A 20 23.83 -17.85 -9.60
N ASP A 21 22.61 -17.75 -9.07
CA ASP A 21 22.30 -18.23 -7.71
C ASP A 21 20.76 -18.36 -7.53
N THR A 22 20.20 -19.56 -7.76
CA THR A 22 18.78 -19.88 -7.49
C THR A 22 18.57 -20.41 -6.06
N SER A 23 19.56 -20.28 -5.17
CA SER A 23 19.56 -20.99 -3.87
C SER A 23 18.49 -20.54 -2.86
N LEU A 24 17.61 -19.60 -3.20
CA LEU A 24 16.63 -19.01 -2.27
C LEU A 24 15.19 -19.01 -2.78
N LEU A 25 14.78 -20.05 -3.52
CA LEU A 25 13.35 -20.39 -3.60
C LEU A 25 13.08 -21.58 -2.69
N PRO A 26 12.67 -21.39 -1.43
CA PRO A 26 12.05 -22.48 -0.69
C PRO A 26 10.60 -22.56 -1.18
N LEU A 27 10.40 -23.05 -2.41
CA LEU A 27 9.09 -23.52 -2.82
C LEU A 27 8.66 -24.67 -1.92
N PRO A 28 7.34 -24.84 -1.68
CA PRO A 28 6.87 -26.02 -1.00
C PRO A 28 7.33 -27.29 -1.71
N SER A 29 7.72 -28.32 -0.95
CA SER A 29 8.18 -29.60 -1.52
C SER A 29 7.18 -30.33 -2.44
N TRP A 30 5.91 -29.90 -2.44
CA TRP A 30 4.84 -30.42 -3.30
C TRP A 30 4.66 -29.62 -4.60
N CYS A 31 5.29 -28.44 -4.71
CA CYS A 31 5.35 -27.70 -5.95
C CYS A 31 6.46 -28.28 -6.83
N GLU A 32 6.09 -28.95 -7.90
CA GLU A 32 7.02 -29.48 -8.91
C GLU A 32 7.25 -28.49 -10.07
N ALA A 33 6.52 -27.38 -10.13
CA ALA A 33 6.66 -26.39 -11.18
C ALA A 33 7.85 -25.47 -10.92
N GLU A 34 8.71 -25.32 -11.91
CA GLU A 34 9.71 -24.26 -11.92
C GLU A 34 9.05 -22.92 -12.30
N PRO A 35 9.51 -21.79 -11.75
CA PRO A 35 9.04 -20.49 -12.20
C PRO A 35 9.35 -20.29 -13.68
N GLN A 36 8.39 -19.72 -14.40
CA GLN A 36 8.55 -19.43 -15.83
C GLN A 36 9.54 -18.30 -16.09
N GLN A 37 9.54 -17.31 -15.20
CA GLN A 37 10.40 -16.13 -15.30
C GLN A 37 10.96 -15.76 -13.94
N VAL A 38 12.20 -15.27 -13.94
CA VAL A 38 12.87 -14.74 -12.75
C VAL A 38 13.42 -13.38 -13.09
N ALA A 39 13.12 -12.39 -12.26
CA ALA A 39 13.68 -11.05 -12.37
C ALA A 39 14.29 -10.63 -11.04
N THR A 40 15.44 -9.96 -11.12
CA THR A 40 16.04 -9.31 -9.97
C THR A 40 15.91 -7.81 -10.16
N PHE A 41 15.33 -7.13 -9.17
CA PHE A 41 15.27 -5.69 -9.10
C PHE A 41 16.01 -5.26 -7.84
N GLU A 42 17.18 -4.67 -8.04
CA GLU A 42 18.10 -4.28 -6.95
C GLU A 42 18.44 -5.47 -6.04
N SER A 43 18.00 -5.48 -4.78
CA SER A 43 18.24 -6.58 -3.82
C SER A 43 17.08 -7.59 -3.74
N SER A 44 15.99 -7.40 -4.48
CA SER A 44 14.83 -8.28 -4.44
C SER A 44 14.80 -9.20 -5.67
N THR A 45 14.55 -10.49 -5.43
CA THR A 45 14.32 -11.47 -6.50
C THR A 45 12.85 -11.80 -6.57
N MET A 46 12.31 -11.79 -7.78
CA MET A 46 10.94 -12.18 -8.05
C MET A 46 10.88 -13.38 -8.99
N TRP A 47 9.96 -14.27 -8.71
CA TRP A 47 9.65 -15.45 -9.51
C TRP A 47 8.20 -15.38 -9.95
N SER A 48 7.98 -15.69 -11.22
CA SER A 48 6.65 -15.69 -11.82
C SER A 48 6.21 -17.13 -12.14
N TYR A 49 4.94 -17.40 -11.83
CA TYR A 49 4.23 -18.62 -12.19
C TYR A 49 2.99 -18.24 -13.02
N ASP A 50 3.02 -18.53 -14.31
CA ASP A 50 1.96 -18.20 -15.28
C ASP A 50 1.69 -16.69 -15.42
N VAL A 51 2.71 -15.87 -15.14
CA VAL A 51 2.66 -14.41 -15.28
C VAL A 51 3.74 -13.91 -16.23
N GLU A 52 3.38 -13.20 -17.31
CA GLU A 52 4.42 -12.55 -18.10
C GLU A 52 4.94 -11.31 -17.36
N LEU A 53 6.26 -11.19 -17.15
CA LEU A 53 6.82 -10.04 -16.44
C LEU A 53 6.52 -8.70 -17.14
N GLY A 54 6.27 -8.73 -18.44
CA GLY A 54 5.83 -7.57 -19.22
C GLY A 54 4.43 -7.06 -18.85
N GLU A 55 3.62 -7.87 -18.17
CA GLU A 55 2.30 -7.49 -17.63
C GLU A 55 2.42 -6.67 -16.34
N LEU A 56 3.63 -6.53 -15.79
CA LEU A 56 3.88 -5.75 -14.58
C LEU A 56 4.33 -4.34 -14.94
N CYS A 57 3.66 -3.36 -14.34
CA CYS A 57 4.02 -1.97 -14.55
C CYS A 57 5.35 -1.66 -13.87
N SER A 58 6.18 -0.86 -14.55
CA SER A 58 7.50 -0.50 -14.03
C SER A 58 7.43 0.23 -12.68
N GLY A 59 6.36 1.01 -12.47
CA GLY A 59 6.11 1.67 -11.19
C GLY A 59 5.80 0.70 -10.06
N SER A 60 5.22 -0.49 -10.33
CA SER A 60 4.96 -1.50 -9.30
C SER A 60 6.23 -1.96 -8.57
N TRP A 61 7.33 -2.09 -9.31
CA TRP A 61 8.65 -2.43 -8.73
C TRP A 61 9.21 -1.33 -7.85
N THR A 62 9.15 -0.09 -8.36
CA THR A 62 9.62 1.08 -7.62
C THR A 62 8.82 1.24 -6.33
N ALA A 63 7.49 1.03 -6.40
CA ALA A 63 6.60 1.03 -5.25
C ALA A 63 6.87 -0.11 -4.26
N ALA A 64 7.15 -1.33 -4.72
CA ALA A 64 7.52 -2.45 -3.85
C ALA A 64 8.80 -2.14 -3.05
N HIS A 65 9.81 -1.62 -3.75
CA HIS A 65 11.09 -1.26 -3.15
C HIS A 65 10.95 -0.10 -2.16
N ALA A 66 10.25 0.97 -2.56
CA ALA A 66 9.96 2.09 -1.67
C ALA A 66 9.18 1.66 -0.43
N HIS A 67 8.23 0.71 -0.55
CA HIS A 67 7.55 0.12 0.61
C HIS A 67 8.52 -0.60 1.53
N THR A 68 9.39 -1.42 0.94
CA THR A 68 10.39 -2.19 1.67
C THR A 68 11.30 -1.28 2.47
N ASP A 69 11.87 -0.27 1.83
CA ASP A 69 12.77 0.69 2.47
C ASP A 69 12.07 1.45 3.60
N TRP A 70 10.81 1.83 3.39
CA TRP A 70 10.01 2.51 4.39
C TRP A 70 9.71 1.63 5.60
N VAL A 71 9.24 0.40 5.40
CA VAL A 71 8.99 -0.56 6.50
C VAL A 71 10.30 -0.82 7.25
N ALA A 72 11.40 -1.07 6.53
CA ALA A 72 12.70 -1.30 7.14
C ALA A 72 13.19 -0.10 7.96
N ALA A 73 12.96 1.12 7.49
CA ALA A 73 13.32 2.33 8.22
C ALA A 73 12.51 2.48 9.53
N LEU A 74 11.24 2.07 9.54
CA LEU A 74 10.40 2.08 10.74
C LEU A 74 10.81 1.02 11.77
N TRP A 75 11.20 -0.17 11.31
CA TRP A 75 11.58 -1.28 12.19
C TRP A 75 13.07 -1.27 12.56
N GLY A 76 13.88 -0.44 11.89
CA GLY A 76 15.32 -0.34 12.09
C GLY A 76 16.14 -1.49 11.49
N GLU A 77 15.47 -2.45 10.85
CA GLU A 77 16.06 -3.67 10.30
C GLU A 77 15.36 -4.04 8.98
N ARG A 78 16.09 -4.73 8.09
CA ARG A 78 15.58 -5.22 6.80
C ARG A 78 15.94 -6.68 6.66
N GLU A 79 14.94 -7.53 6.50
CA GLU A 79 15.17 -8.89 6.01
C GLU A 79 15.15 -8.90 4.48
N ASP A 80 16.09 -9.65 3.90
CA ASP A 80 16.03 -9.96 2.48
C ASP A 80 14.88 -10.93 2.26
N PHE A 81 14.02 -10.64 1.29
CA PHE A 81 12.86 -11.48 0.99
C PHE A 81 12.72 -11.67 -0.50
N GLY A 82 12.11 -12.80 -0.84
CA GLY A 82 11.74 -13.14 -2.20
C GLY A 82 10.30 -12.74 -2.53
N TYR A 83 9.96 -12.64 -3.82
CA TYR A 83 8.59 -12.37 -4.25
C TYR A 83 8.14 -13.39 -5.30
N ALA A 84 7.16 -14.22 -5.00
CA ALA A 84 6.54 -15.14 -5.93
C ALA A 84 5.18 -14.61 -6.38
N ILE A 85 5.05 -14.30 -7.67
CA ILE A 85 3.78 -13.85 -8.25
C ILE A 85 3.11 -14.98 -9.04
N TYR A 86 1.80 -15.09 -8.86
CA TYR A 86 0.96 -16.12 -9.46
C TYR A 86 -0.16 -15.49 -10.29
N ASP A 87 -0.64 -16.21 -11.30
CA ASP A 87 -1.82 -15.81 -12.07
C ASP A 87 -3.11 -15.83 -11.23
N SER A 88 -3.20 -16.79 -10.31
CA SER A 88 -4.41 -17.12 -9.57
C SER A 88 -4.08 -17.85 -8.26
N GLY A 89 -5.00 -17.76 -7.30
CA GLY A 89 -4.96 -18.56 -6.07
C GLY A 89 -5.30 -20.04 -6.28
N GLU A 90 -5.63 -20.43 -7.52
CA GLU A 90 -5.89 -21.82 -7.91
C GLU A 90 -4.65 -22.50 -8.50
N HIS A 91 -3.56 -21.75 -8.69
CA HIS A 91 -2.33 -22.27 -9.29
C HIS A 91 -1.80 -23.49 -8.49
N PRO A 92 -1.34 -24.58 -9.13
CA PRO A 92 -0.89 -25.80 -8.47
C PRO A 92 0.36 -25.67 -7.58
N CYS A 93 0.90 -24.47 -7.41
CA CYS A 93 1.99 -24.16 -6.48
C CYS A 93 1.63 -23.04 -5.50
N TRP A 94 0.37 -22.62 -5.45
CA TRP A 94 -0.13 -21.57 -4.58
C TRP A 94 -0.06 -22.00 -3.10
N PRO A 95 0.80 -21.38 -2.27
CA PRO A 95 1.03 -21.86 -0.90
C PRO A 95 0.10 -21.22 0.13
N CYS A 96 -0.67 -20.21 -0.25
CA CYS A 96 -1.53 -19.48 0.66
C CYS A 96 -2.89 -20.20 0.83
N PRO A 97 -3.63 -19.91 1.91
CA PRO A 97 -4.97 -20.45 2.08
C PRO A 97 -5.88 -20.10 0.89
N THR A 98 -6.89 -20.94 0.66
CA THR A 98 -7.96 -20.66 -0.31
C THR A 98 -8.61 -19.33 0.04
N ASP A 99 -8.92 -18.52 -0.99
CA ASP A 99 -9.52 -17.17 -0.90
C ASP A 99 -8.57 -16.02 -0.50
N PHE A 100 -7.29 -16.28 -0.23
CA PHE A 100 -6.32 -15.23 0.06
C PHE A 100 -5.70 -14.72 -1.25
N GLN A 101 -5.47 -13.40 -1.34
CA GLN A 101 -4.75 -12.79 -2.47
C GLN A 101 -3.23 -12.86 -2.29
N GLY A 102 -2.76 -13.16 -1.08
CA GLY A 102 -1.36 -13.36 -0.78
C GLY A 102 -1.12 -13.94 0.61
N CYS A 103 0.14 -14.22 0.88
CA CYS A 103 0.66 -14.59 2.18
C CYS A 103 2.19 -14.47 2.16
N VAL A 104 2.80 -14.30 3.34
CA VAL A 104 4.23 -14.53 3.52
C VAL A 104 4.49 -15.95 3.99
N ARG A 105 5.29 -16.69 3.22
CA ARG A 105 5.78 -18.03 3.57
C ARG A 105 7.18 -18.20 3.01
N TYR A 106 8.00 -18.99 3.70
CA TYR A 106 9.33 -19.35 3.19
C TYR A 106 10.19 -18.12 2.84
N GLU A 107 10.18 -17.11 3.70
CA GLU A 107 10.94 -15.86 3.50
C GLU A 107 10.57 -15.14 2.18
N SER A 108 9.36 -15.39 1.67
CA SER A 108 8.88 -14.85 0.41
C SER A 108 7.43 -14.38 0.51
N VAL A 109 7.13 -13.30 -0.19
CA VAL A 109 5.75 -12.89 -0.47
C VAL A 109 5.23 -13.78 -1.60
N HIS A 110 4.12 -14.46 -1.38
CA HIS A 110 3.38 -15.16 -2.42
C HIS A 110 2.09 -14.38 -2.70
N SER A 111 1.85 -13.98 -3.94
CA SER A 111 0.73 -13.07 -4.24
C SER A 111 0.17 -13.23 -5.65
N THR A 112 -1.12 -12.99 -5.83
CA THR A 112 -1.75 -12.83 -7.16
C THR A 112 -1.69 -11.38 -7.67
N VAL A 113 -1.29 -10.45 -6.80
CA VAL A 113 -1.19 -9.01 -7.08
C VAL A 113 0.23 -8.48 -6.85
N PHE A 114 0.60 -7.39 -7.52
CA PHE A 114 1.91 -6.75 -7.37
C PHE A 114 1.83 -5.22 -7.55
N PRO A 115 2.40 -4.40 -6.64
CA PRO A 115 3.02 -4.80 -5.39
C PRO A 115 1.97 -5.12 -4.32
N HIS A 116 2.10 -6.27 -3.63
CA HIS A 116 1.24 -6.60 -2.50
C HIS A 116 1.84 -6.04 -1.21
N ARG A 117 1.67 -4.73 -1.00
CA ARG A 117 2.32 -4.02 0.12
C ARG A 117 1.96 -4.56 1.50
N HIS A 118 0.74 -5.07 1.68
CA HIS A 118 0.34 -5.77 2.90
C HIS A 118 1.33 -6.90 3.21
N GLU A 119 1.52 -7.83 2.28
CA GLU A 119 2.44 -8.96 2.44
C GLU A 119 3.91 -8.53 2.47
N ILE A 120 4.30 -7.51 1.71
CA ILE A 120 5.66 -6.95 1.82
C ILE A 120 5.91 -6.44 3.25
N THR A 121 4.90 -5.90 3.92
CA THR A 121 5.03 -5.44 5.32
C THR A 121 5.38 -6.59 6.25
N HIS A 122 4.77 -7.76 6.06
CA HIS A 122 5.10 -8.97 6.82
C HIS A 122 6.50 -9.50 6.48
N ALA A 123 6.89 -9.48 5.20
CA ALA A 123 8.15 -10.09 4.75
C ALA A 123 9.41 -9.30 5.12
N VAL A 124 9.29 -7.97 5.19
CA VAL A 124 10.45 -7.09 5.42
C VAL A 124 10.81 -6.99 6.91
N ARG A 125 9.81 -7.16 7.77
CA ARG A 125 9.95 -7.00 9.21
C ARG A 125 10.52 -8.28 9.84
N PRO A 126 11.53 -8.17 10.72
CA PRO A 126 12.08 -9.33 11.41
C PRO A 126 11.13 -9.92 12.46
N GLY A 127 11.11 -11.25 12.56
CA GLY A 127 10.33 -12.02 13.55
C GLY A 127 8.82 -11.93 13.35
N SER A 128 8.01 -12.48 14.24
CA SER A 128 6.53 -12.39 14.22
C SER A 128 6.02 -11.46 15.31
N CYS A 129 5.03 -10.61 15.02
CA CYS A 129 4.25 -9.96 16.06
C CYS A 129 3.03 -10.78 16.48
N TYR A 130 2.46 -10.41 17.62
CA TYR A 130 1.13 -10.88 17.99
C TYR A 130 0.14 -10.56 16.85
N PRO A 131 -0.72 -11.50 16.41
CA PRO A 131 -1.51 -11.35 15.17
C PRO A 131 -2.36 -10.07 15.07
N LEU A 132 -2.83 -9.54 16.20
CA LEU A 132 -3.54 -8.26 16.24
C LEU A 132 -2.67 -7.09 15.75
N ILE A 133 -1.39 -7.08 16.15
CA ILE A 133 -0.42 -6.06 15.78
C ILE A 133 0.09 -6.29 14.36
N GLU A 134 0.41 -7.54 14.05
CA GLU A 134 0.94 -7.97 12.77
C GLU A 134 0.05 -7.51 11.61
N GLU A 135 -1.19 -7.95 11.62
CA GLU A 135 -2.17 -7.68 10.57
C GLU A 135 -2.67 -6.24 10.65
N GLY A 136 -2.84 -5.71 11.86
CA GLY A 136 -3.25 -4.32 12.05
C GLY A 136 -2.26 -3.33 11.42
N PHE A 137 -0.96 -3.57 11.58
CA PHE A 137 0.09 -2.74 10.98
C PHE A 137 0.14 -2.91 9.45
N ALA A 138 0.07 -4.14 8.95
CA ALA A 138 0.06 -4.42 7.50
C ALA A 138 -1.17 -3.81 6.80
N VAL A 139 -2.35 -3.87 7.40
CA VAL A 139 -3.57 -3.21 6.90
C VAL A 139 -3.47 -1.70 6.97
N LEU A 140 -2.88 -1.18 8.05
CA LEU A 140 -2.73 0.26 8.24
C LEU A 140 -1.89 0.83 7.10
N TYR A 141 -0.78 0.20 6.72
CA TYR A 141 0.18 0.79 5.78
C TYR A 141 0.30 0.14 4.40
N GLY A 142 -0.23 -1.07 4.21
CA GLY A 142 -0.17 -1.82 2.96
C GLY A 142 -1.37 -1.60 2.02
N ASP A 143 -2.55 -1.34 2.56
CA ASP A 143 -3.80 -1.44 1.79
C ASP A 143 -4.40 -0.08 1.41
N HIS A 144 -3.80 0.56 0.40
CA HIS A 144 -4.30 1.81 -0.18
C HIS A 144 -5.76 1.64 -0.64
N PHE A 145 -6.64 2.59 -0.29
CA PHE A 145 -8.08 2.57 -0.60
C PHE A 145 -8.92 1.41 -0.03
N ALA A 146 -8.35 0.44 0.69
CA ALA A 146 -9.16 -0.62 1.27
C ALA A 146 -10.09 -0.08 2.36
N GLU A 147 -11.39 -0.38 2.22
CA GLU A 147 -12.41 -0.09 3.21
C GLU A 147 -12.70 -1.34 4.03
N TYR A 148 -11.81 -1.67 4.96
CA TYR A 148 -12.15 -2.69 5.95
C TYR A 148 -13.17 -2.11 6.92
N SER A 149 -14.18 -2.92 7.27
CA SER A 149 -15.05 -2.55 8.38
C SER A 149 -14.20 -2.42 9.63
N SER A 150 -14.21 -1.25 10.26
CA SER A 150 -13.58 -1.02 11.56
C SER A 150 -14.42 -1.54 12.73
N SER A 151 -15.60 -2.11 12.44
CA SER A 151 -16.50 -2.68 13.44
C SER A 151 -15.92 -3.97 14.03
N GLY A 152 -15.92 -4.06 15.35
CA GLY A 152 -15.50 -5.28 16.06
C GLY A 152 -14.92 -4.93 17.43
N ASP A 153 -15.32 -5.69 18.44
CA ASP A 153 -14.74 -5.56 19.78
C ASP A 153 -13.36 -6.22 19.78
N ILE A 154 -12.33 -5.51 20.26
CA ILE A 154 -10.98 -6.05 20.36
C ILE A 154 -10.93 -7.25 21.31
N ASN A 155 -11.82 -7.35 22.30
CA ASN A 155 -11.91 -8.55 23.13
C ASN A 155 -12.31 -9.80 22.33
N ASP A 156 -13.27 -9.66 21.40
CA ASP A 156 -13.66 -10.75 20.50
C ASP A 156 -12.49 -11.14 19.58
N VAL A 157 -11.71 -10.15 19.14
CA VAL A 157 -10.50 -10.36 18.34
C VAL A 157 -9.45 -11.16 19.12
N LEU A 158 -9.16 -10.76 20.36
CA LEU A 158 -8.19 -11.44 21.21
C LEU A 158 -8.60 -12.88 21.49
N GLN A 159 -9.88 -13.11 21.80
CA GLN A 159 -10.41 -14.45 22.00
C GLN A 159 -10.26 -15.30 20.73
N LEU A 160 -10.57 -14.74 19.56
CA LEU A 160 -10.45 -15.45 18.29
C LEU A 160 -9.01 -15.84 17.98
N ILE A 161 -8.06 -14.95 18.26
CA ILE A 161 -6.62 -15.21 18.09
C ILE A 161 -6.19 -16.36 19.01
N ASP A 162 -6.58 -16.35 20.29
CA ASP A 162 -6.27 -17.47 21.21
C ASP A 162 -6.87 -18.80 20.73
N GLU A 163 -8.07 -18.77 20.15
CA GLU A 163 -8.75 -19.98 19.66
C GLU A 163 -8.17 -20.54 18.35
N ARG A 164 -7.69 -19.67 17.46
CA ARG A 164 -7.31 -20.04 16.07
C ARG A 164 -5.84 -19.86 15.74
N GLY A 165 -5.11 -19.09 16.54
CA GLY A 165 -3.72 -18.69 16.30
C GLY A 165 -3.54 -17.66 15.18
N ASN A 166 -4.62 -17.08 14.64
CA ASN A 166 -4.57 -16.07 13.58
C ASN A 166 -5.73 -15.08 13.67
N LEU A 167 -5.58 -13.95 12.98
CA LEU A 167 -6.64 -12.96 12.81
C LEU A 167 -7.48 -13.30 11.57
N GLY A 168 -8.80 -13.30 11.70
CA GLY A 168 -9.69 -13.38 10.54
C GLY A 168 -9.82 -12.03 9.82
N GLY A 169 -9.90 -12.06 8.48
CA GLY A 169 -10.01 -10.86 7.63
C GLY A 169 -11.14 -9.88 8.03
N LEU A 170 -12.22 -10.36 8.65
CA LEU A 170 -13.32 -9.51 9.16
C LEU A 170 -12.86 -8.51 10.23
N TYR A 171 -11.75 -8.77 10.91
CA TYR A 171 -11.23 -7.96 12.02
C TYR A 171 -10.03 -7.11 11.64
N TYR A 172 -9.63 -7.10 10.36
CA TYR A 172 -8.49 -6.33 9.86
C TYR A 172 -8.65 -4.83 10.11
N GLY A 173 -9.84 -4.27 9.84
CA GLY A 173 -10.12 -2.85 10.08
C GLY A 173 -10.11 -2.48 11.56
N ALA A 174 -10.67 -3.32 12.44
CA ALA A 174 -10.64 -3.11 13.88
C ALA A 174 -9.20 -3.16 14.42
N SER A 175 -8.40 -4.10 13.94
CA SER A 175 -6.99 -4.27 14.30
C SER A 175 -6.14 -3.09 13.86
N ALA A 176 -6.29 -2.63 12.62
CA ALA A 176 -5.60 -1.44 12.12
C ALA A 176 -5.94 -0.18 12.92
N ARG A 177 -7.21 -0.05 13.35
CA ARG A 177 -7.65 1.05 14.22
C ARG A 177 -7.04 0.98 15.62
N PHE A 178 -6.94 -0.21 16.19
CA PHE A 178 -6.31 -0.38 17.50
C PHE A 178 -4.79 -0.14 17.42
N VAL A 179 -4.12 -0.66 16.39
CA VAL A 179 -2.70 -0.37 16.12
C VAL A 179 -2.47 1.13 15.93
N ALA A 180 -3.35 1.80 15.20
CA ALA A 180 -3.32 3.26 15.05
C ALA A 180 -3.34 3.99 16.40
N TYR A 181 -4.25 3.59 17.30
CA TYR A 181 -4.32 4.12 18.67
C TYR A 181 -3.02 3.89 19.46
N LEU A 182 -2.45 2.69 19.39
CA LEU A 182 -1.19 2.38 20.06
C LEU A 182 -0.03 3.24 19.52
N ILE A 183 0.05 3.42 18.20
CA ILE A 183 1.06 4.26 17.54
C ILE A 183 0.95 5.72 18.00
N GLU A 184 -0.25 6.29 18.09
CA GLU A 184 -0.38 7.67 18.58
C GLU A 184 0.02 7.83 20.03
N ARG A 185 -0.26 6.81 20.85
CA ARG A 185 0.01 6.84 22.28
C ARG A 185 1.50 6.62 22.60
N GLY A 186 2.15 5.68 21.92
CA GLY A 186 3.49 5.20 22.24
C GLY A 186 4.54 5.44 21.14
N GLY A 187 4.15 5.93 19.97
CA GLY A 187 4.98 5.92 18.76
C GLY A 187 5.06 4.53 18.13
N VAL A 188 5.53 4.45 16.89
CA VAL A 188 5.67 3.18 16.15
C VAL A 188 6.61 2.19 16.87
N GLU A 189 7.68 2.68 17.49
CA GLU A 189 8.66 1.87 18.25
C GLU A 189 8.04 1.07 19.39
N SER A 190 6.91 1.53 19.94
CA SER A 190 6.20 0.80 20.99
C SER A 190 5.65 -0.54 20.49
N LEU A 191 5.35 -0.65 19.19
CA LEU A 191 4.84 -1.88 18.59
C LEU A 191 5.86 -3.01 18.64
N HIS A 192 7.16 -2.68 18.66
CA HIS A 192 8.24 -3.67 18.73
C HIS A 192 8.15 -4.53 20.00
N ARG A 193 7.49 -4.03 21.06
CA ARG A 193 7.26 -4.75 22.33
C ARG A 193 6.21 -5.84 22.23
N PHE A 194 5.43 -5.87 21.16
CA PHE A 194 4.39 -6.87 20.94
C PHE A 194 4.82 -7.92 19.91
N CYS A 195 6.12 -8.05 19.69
CA CYS A 195 6.72 -8.95 18.73
C CYS A 195 7.80 -9.81 19.36
N GLY A 196 7.95 -11.03 18.84
CA GLY A 196 8.77 -12.08 19.42
C GLY A 196 7.96 -13.33 19.74
N ASP A 197 8.67 -14.46 19.86
CA ASP A 197 8.08 -15.78 20.15
C ASP A 197 7.41 -15.85 21.53
N ASP A 198 7.70 -14.90 22.42
CA ASP A 198 7.15 -14.82 23.77
C ASP A 198 5.78 -14.14 23.84
N ILE A 199 5.30 -13.52 22.76
CA ILE A 199 3.98 -12.88 22.67
C ILE A 199 3.03 -13.76 21.85
N ASP A 200 2.75 -14.96 22.34
CA ASP A 200 2.01 -16.02 21.65
C ASP A 200 0.53 -16.16 22.07
N SER A 201 0.09 -15.35 23.03
CA SER A 201 -1.25 -15.44 23.64
C SER A 201 -1.77 -14.08 24.09
N SER A 202 -3.08 -13.94 24.22
CA SER A 202 -3.71 -12.71 24.72
C SER A 202 -3.22 -12.31 26.12
N ALA A 203 -2.88 -13.29 26.96
CA ALA A 203 -2.32 -13.04 28.29
C ALA A 203 -0.89 -12.46 28.22
N ALA A 204 -0.04 -12.99 27.33
CA ALA A 204 1.30 -12.45 27.10
C ALA A 204 1.21 -11.04 26.48
N PHE A 205 0.32 -10.85 25.51
CA PHE A 205 0.03 -9.54 24.92
C PHE A 205 -0.44 -8.52 25.96
N ALA A 206 -1.37 -8.89 26.85
CA ALA A 206 -1.86 -8.01 27.91
C ALA A 206 -0.73 -7.59 28.88
N ALA A 207 0.16 -8.53 29.23
CA ALA A 207 1.32 -8.22 30.07
C ALA A 207 2.30 -7.27 29.38
N ALA A 208 2.58 -7.48 28.08
CA ALA A 208 3.42 -6.58 27.29
C ALA A 208 2.81 -5.17 27.16
N VAL A 209 1.48 -5.07 27.03
CA VAL A 209 0.75 -3.79 27.04
C VAL A 209 0.93 -3.08 28.38
N GLU A 210 0.78 -3.79 29.50
CA GLU A 210 0.98 -3.22 30.83
C GLU A 210 2.42 -2.76 31.08
N GLU A 211 3.41 -3.54 30.63
CA GLU A 211 4.82 -3.15 30.71
C GLU A 211 5.11 -1.91 29.87
N THR A 212 4.55 -1.83 28.65
CA THR A 212 4.83 -0.76 27.70
C THR A 212 4.16 0.56 28.08
N TYR A 213 2.91 0.51 28.55
CA TYR A 213 2.11 1.71 28.80
C TYR A 213 1.88 2.02 30.29
N GLY A 214 2.24 1.11 31.19
CA GLY A 214 1.99 1.25 32.63
C GLY A 214 0.52 1.14 33.02
N GLU A 215 -0.33 0.61 32.12
CA GLU A 215 -1.77 0.49 32.28
C GLU A 215 -2.24 -0.90 31.83
N SER A 216 -3.25 -1.47 32.50
CA SER A 216 -3.79 -2.75 32.09
C SER A 216 -4.42 -2.68 30.70
N LEU A 217 -4.44 -3.82 30.00
CA LEU A 217 -5.11 -3.93 28.69
C LEU A 217 -6.57 -3.44 28.75
N ASP A 218 -7.32 -3.76 29.80
CA ASP A 218 -8.69 -3.28 29.99
C ASP A 218 -8.79 -1.75 30.01
N ALA A 219 -7.83 -1.06 30.64
CA ALA A 219 -7.81 0.41 30.68
C ALA A 219 -7.49 0.98 29.30
N ILE A 220 -6.54 0.38 28.59
CA ILE A 220 -6.18 0.72 27.19
C ILE A 220 -7.39 0.54 26.26
N LEU A 221 -8.11 -0.58 26.37
CA LEU A 221 -9.31 -0.85 25.55
C LEU A 221 -10.45 0.12 25.87
N GLN A 222 -10.64 0.48 27.14
CA GLN A 222 -11.62 1.49 27.53
C GLN A 222 -11.29 2.87 26.97
N ALA A 223 -10.02 3.30 27.04
CA ALA A 223 -9.58 4.56 26.47
C ALA A 223 -9.72 4.55 24.94
N PHE A 224 -9.30 3.46 24.30
CA PHE A 224 -9.49 3.24 22.86
C PHE A 224 -10.94 3.41 22.42
N ALA A 225 -11.90 2.77 23.12
CA ALA A 225 -13.31 2.86 22.76
C ALA A 225 -13.87 4.30 22.86
N VAL A 226 -13.26 5.16 23.67
CA VAL A 226 -13.63 6.58 23.84
C VAL A 226 -12.96 7.45 22.78
N ASP A 227 -11.65 7.28 22.59
CA ASP A 227 -10.85 8.14 21.71
C ASP A 227 -11.05 7.78 20.22
N TYR A 228 -11.36 6.52 19.95
CA TYR A 228 -11.53 5.93 18.62
C TYR A 228 -12.88 5.21 18.52
N PRO A 229 -14.02 5.91 18.54
CA PRO A 229 -15.33 5.26 18.40
C PRO A 229 -15.49 4.59 17.02
N ASP A 230 -16.33 3.55 16.95
CA ASP A 230 -16.54 2.70 15.75
C ASP A 230 -17.06 3.47 14.53
N ASP A 231 -17.62 4.66 14.72
CA ASP A 231 -18.11 5.51 13.64
C ASP A 231 -17.01 6.33 12.95
N ASN A 232 -15.79 6.36 13.51
CA ASN A 232 -14.66 7.09 12.93
C ASN A 232 -13.83 6.23 11.96
N LYS A 233 -14.47 5.77 10.89
CA LYS A 233 -13.87 4.96 9.80
C LYS A 233 -12.69 5.62 9.08
N PHE A 234 -12.47 6.93 9.30
CA PHE A 234 -11.42 7.70 8.65
C PHE A 234 -10.12 7.77 9.46
N TYR A 235 -10.14 7.43 10.76
CA TYR A 235 -8.97 7.59 11.62
C TYR A 235 -7.75 6.78 11.14
N PRO A 236 -7.86 5.44 10.91
CA PRO A 236 -6.71 4.66 10.46
C PRO A 236 -6.16 5.21 9.14
N ARG A 237 -7.04 5.71 8.28
CA ARG A 237 -6.64 6.32 7.01
C ARG A 237 -5.78 7.57 7.25
N ARG A 238 -6.01 8.39 8.28
CA ARG A 238 -5.17 9.56 8.56
C ARG A 238 -3.73 9.19 8.92
N LEU A 239 -3.52 8.06 9.62
CA LEU A 239 -2.18 7.62 10.02
C LEU A 239 -1.33 7.03 8.90
N ARG A 240 -1.92 6.77 7.73
CA ARG A 240 -1.17 6.27 6.57
C ARG A 240 -0.22 7.36 6.08
N GLN A 241 1.06 7.01 5.95
CA GLN A 241 2.01 7.83 5.21
C GLN A 241 2.25 7.21 3.84
N ASP A 242 2.27 8.06 2.83
CA ASP A 242 2.54 7.63 1.46
C ASP A 242 4.05 7.63 1.21
N GLN A 243 4.55 6.56 0.60
CA GLN A 243 5.92 6.48 0.10
C GLN A 243 6.23 7.63 -0.87
N ALA A 244 5.28 8.06 -1.68
CA ALA A 244 5.47 9.17 -2.61
C ALA A 244 5.89 10.46 -1.89
N CYS A 245 5.42 10.67 -0.66
CA CYS A 245 5.80 11.80 0.17
C CYS A 245 7.25 11.72 0.70
N GLU A 246 7.83 10.53 0.77
CA GLU A 246 9.14 10.28 1.40
C GLU A 246 10.25 10.02 0.38
N VAL A 247 9.92 9.33 -0.71
CA VAL A 247 10.87 8.84 -1.71
C VAL A 247 10.68 9.53 -3.08
N GLY A 248 9.77 10.51 -3.17
CA GLY A 248 9.24 11.08 -4.40
C GLY A 248 10.32 11.48 -5.43
N THR A 249 10.41 10.69 -6.50
CA THR A 249 11.16 11.05 -7.72
C THR A 249 10.33 11.91 -8.68
N GLN A 250 9.03 12.04 -8.43
CA GLN A 250 8.12 12.83 -9.25
C GLN A 250 8.33 14.33 -8.99
N PRO A 251 8.24 15.19 -10.03
CA PRO A 251 8.30 16.63 -9.84
C PRO A 251 7.11 17.11 -9.02
N VAL A 252 7.34 17.99 -8.04
CA VAL A 252 6.26 18.66 -7.31
C VAL A 252 5.68 19.78 -8.17
N LEU A 253 4.36 19.77 -8.40
CA LEU A 253 3.65 20.80 -9.15
C LEU A 253 3.05 21.82 -8.19
N THR A 254 3.29 23.12 -8.37
CA THR A 254 2.71 24.15 -7.49
C THR A 254 1.37 24.65 -8.02
N SER A 255 0.32 24.58 -7.20
CA SER A 255 -1.01 25.12 -7.52
C SER A 255 -0.99 26.66 -7.67
N PRO A 256 -1.70 27.24 -8.65
CA PRO A 256 -2.50 26.57 -9.67
C PRO A 256 -1.62 25.87 -10.72
N ALA A 257 -2.00 24.65 -11.09
CA ALA A 257 -1.26 23.82 -12.03
C ALA A 257 -2.20 23.04 -12.95
N SER A 258 -1.75 22.80 -14.18
CA SER A 258 -2.37 21.85 -15.10
C SER A 258 -1.32 20.87 -15.62
N TRP A 259 -1.68 19.60 -15.72
CA TRP A 259 -0.79 18.53 -16.17
C TRP A 259 -1.61 17.39 -16.75
N THR A 260 -0.93 16.44 -17.40
CA THR A 260 -1.55 15.19 -17.85
C THR A 260 -0.98 14.04 -17.03
N MET A 261 -1.83 13.27 -16.38
CA MET A 261 -1.45 11.98 -15.80
C MET A 261 -1.55 10.90 -16.86
N ASP A 262 -0.43 10.20 -17.05
CA ASP A 262 -0.32 9.08 -17.97
C ASP A 262 -0.48 7.78 -17.18
N MET A 263 -1.59 7.07 -17.39
CA MET A 263 -1.94 5.85 -16.64
C MET A 263 -1.43 4.57 -17.34
N ARG A 264 -0.58 4.69 -18.36
CA ARG A 264 -0.06 3.54 -19.08
C ARG A 264 0.91 2.76 -18.19
N CYS A 265 0.88 1.45 -18.28
CA CYS A 265 1.68 0.57 -17.42
C CYS A 265 3.21 0.82 -17.56
N GLY A 266 3.66 1.27 -18.74
CA GLY A 266 5.04 1.68 -18.98
C GLY A 266 5.43 3.07 -18.45
N SER A 267 4.48 3.85 -17.94
CA SER A 267 4.73 5.21 -17.48
C SER A 267 5.32 5.24 -16.06
N PRO A 268 6.25 6.17 -15.78
CA PRO A 268 6.88 6.26 -14.46
C PRO A 268 5.85 6.49 -13.35
N GLY A 269 5.90 5.68 -12.29
CA GLY A 269 5.00 5.78 -11.14
C GLY A 269 3.63 5.13 -11.31
N VAL A 270 3.35 4.51 -12.47
CA VAL A 270 2.15 3.70 -12.66
C VAL A 270 2.37 2.31 -12.11
N GLU A 271 1.48 1.92 -11.22
CA GLU A 271 1.41 0.60 -10.61
C GLU A 271 0.25 -0.18 -11.25
N GLY A 272 0.47 -1.46 -11.52
CA GLY A 272 -0.55 -2.33 -12.09
C GLY A 272 -0.29 -3.81 -11.81
N ARG A 273 -1.28 -4.63 -12.20
CA ARG A 273 -1.55 -5.97 -11.65
C ARG A 273 -1.87 -5.94 -10.16
N MET A 274 -2.60 -4.91 -9.71
CA MET A 274 -3.14 -4.83 -8.36
C MET A 274 -4.57 -5.34 -8.38
N GLY A 275 -4.76 -6.59 -8.76
CA GLY A 275 -6.08 -7.13 -9.09
C GLY A 275 -6.63 -6.45 -10.35
N GLU A 276 -7.81 -5.82 -10.22
CA GLU A 276 -8.51 -5.12 -11.31
C GLU A 276 -8.19 -3.61 -11.34
N TRP A 277 -7.06 -3.20 -10.76
CA TRP A 277 -6.74 -1.79 -10.55
C TRP A 277 -5.40 -1.39 -11.17
N LEU A 278 -5.38 -0.16 -11.67
CA LEU A 278 -4.17 0.63 -11.91
C LEU A 278 -4.14 1.80 -10.93
N MET A 279 -2.95 2.17 -10.47
CA MET A 279 -2.75 3.36 -9.66
C MET A 279 -1.62 4.22 -10.18
N THR A 280 -1.73 5.52 -9.96
CA THR A 280 -0.63 6.47 -10.12
C THR A 280 -0.73 7.53 -9.03
N HIS A 281 0.31 8.34 -8.88
CA HIS A 281 0.29 9.48 -7.99
C HIS A 281 1.05 10.69 -8.56
N GLN A 282 0.72 11.87 -8.06
CA GLN A 282 1.39 13.12 -8.37
C GLN A 282 1.57 13.96 -7.10
N LEU A 283 2.74 14.54 -6.92
CA LEU A 283 3.00 15.50 -5.84
C LEU A 283 2.54 16.91 -6.25
N ILE A 284 1.79 17.57 -5.36
CA ILE A 284 1.21 18.89 -5.58
C ILE A 284 1.53 19.78 -4.37
N GLU A 285 2.12 20.95 -4.60
CA GLU A 285 2.31 21.98 -3.58
C GLU A 285 1.10 22.92 -3.56
N ILE A 286 0.48 23.03 -2.38
CA ILE A 286 -0.60 23.96 -2.07
C ILE A 286 0.02 25.16 -1.35
N PRO A 287 0.09 26.34 -1.98
CA PRO A 287 0.89 27.46 -1.46
C PRO A 287 0.24 28.17 -0.27
N GLU A 288 -1.08 28.13 -0.17
CA GLU A 288 -1.86 28.86 0.83
C GLU A 288 -3.01 27.99 1.35
N ASP A 289 -3.36 28.16 2.62
CA ASP A 289 -4.55 27.52 3.22
C ASP A 289 -5.81 27.95 2.45
N GLY A 290 -6.69 26.99 2.15
CA GLY A 290 -8.00 27.29 1.56
C GLY A 290 -8.61 26.09 0.84
N GLN A 291 -9.69 26.33 0.12
CA GLN A 291 -10.33 25.30 -0.71
C GLN A 291 -9.76 25.34 -2.13
N TYR A 292 -9.62 24.16 -2.72
CA TYR A 292 -9.11 23.99 -4.08
C TYR A 292 -10.10 23.20 -4.91
N ARG A 293 -10.23 23.59 -6.16
CA ARG A 293 -10.97 22.85 -7.17
C ARG A 293 -10.00 22.00 -7.96
N VAL A 294 -10.28 20.71 -8.05
CA VAL A 294 -9.62 19.80 -8.99
C VAL A 294 -10.59 19.51 -10.12
N THR A 295 -10.11 19.69 -11.35
CA THR A 295 -10.83 19.35 -12.57
C THR A 295 -10.03 18.30 -13.31
N ALA A 296 -10.69 17.25 -13.79
CA ALA A 296 -10.05 16.20 -14.57
C ALA A 296 -10.90 15.84 -15.79
N THR A 297 -10.26 15.55 -16.92
CA THR A 297 -10.93 15.07 -18.14
C THR A 297 -10.20 13.83 -18.66
N THR A 298 -10.96 12.89 -19.21
CA THR A 298 -10.44 11.68 -19.86
C THR A 298 -11.26 11.37 -21.11
N ASP A 299 -10.71 10.58 -22.04
CA ASP A 299 -11.34 10.23 -23.32
C ASP A 299 -12.34 9.07 -23.23
N ARG A 300 -12.59 8.54 -22.03
CA ARG A 300 -13.39 7.34 -21.81
C ARG A 300 -14.25 7.40 -20.56
N ASN A 301 -15.31 6.58 -20.55
CA ASN A 301 -16.17 6.45 -19.38
C ASN A 301 -15.49 5.55 -18.36
N ILE A 302 -15.27 6.03 -17.14
CA ILE A 302 -14.50 5.29 -16.14
C ILE A 302 -14.82 5.73 -14.71
N ILE A 303 -14.60 4.85 -13.75
CA ILE A 303 -14.65 5.20 -12.32
C ILE A 303 -13.23 5.39 -11.82
N ILE A 304 -13.00 6.52 -11.16
CA ILE A 304 -11.71 6.83 -10.53
C ILE A 304 -11.96 7.11 -9.06
N ALA A 305 -11.28 6.34 -8.21
CA ALA A 305 -11.11 6.69 -6.81
C ALA A 305 -9.90 7.62 -6.71
N HIS A 306 -10.01 8.67 -5.89
CA HIS A 306 -8.90 9.56 -5.60
C HIS A 306 -8.62 9.59 -4.10
N GLU A 307 -7.37 9.82 -3.76
CA GLU A 307 -6.92 10.18 -2.42
C GLU A 307 -6.04 11.42 -2.53
N PHE A 308 -6.33 12.45 -1.74
CA PHE A 308 -5.58 13.68 -1.66
C PHE A 308 -5.08 13.86 -0.22
N ARG A 309 -3.78 13.72 -0.01
CA ARG A 309 -3.19 13.56 1.33
C ARG A 309 -2.00 14.48 1.52
N ASN A 310 -1.94 15.17 2.66
CA ASN A 310 -0.80 16.03 2.99
C ASN A 310 0.41 15.19 3.43
N CYS A 311 1.59 15.52 2.92
CA CYS A 311 2.85 14.87 3.25
C CYS A 311 3.41 15.29 4.63
N THR A 312 2.96 16.43 5.17
CA THR A 312 3.23 16.86 6.54
C THR A 312 2.38 16.06 7.52
N ARG A 313 3.01 15.69 8.65
CA ARG A 313 2.36 14.95 9.72
C ARG A 313 2.31 15.74 11.01
N GLU A 314 1.26 15.48 11.78
CA GLU A 314 1.22 15.74 13.22
C GLU A 314 1.18 14.38 13.93
N GLY A 315 2.23 14.10 14.73
CA GLY A 315 2.49 12.74 15.20
C GLY A 315 2.77 11.79 14.01
N MET A 316 1.92 10.77 13.87
CA MET A 316 1.98 9.79 12.78
C MET A 316 0.86 9.99 11.74
N GLY A 317 -0.03 10.96 11.95
CA GLY A 317 -1.15 11.27 11.06
C GLY A 317 -0.82 12.36 10.05
N SER A 318 -1.22 12.16 8.79
CA SER A 318 -1.30 13.25 7.81
C SER A 318 -2.25 14.33 8.34
N ILE A 319 -1.82 15.60 8.27
CA ILE A 319 -2.65 16.71 8.79
C ILE A 319 -3.93 16.94 7.97
N TYR A 320 -3.98 16.42 6.74
CA TYR A 320 -5.15 16.44 5.87
C TYR A 320 -5.22 15.18 5.01
N MET A 321 -6.44 14.70 4.79
CA MET A 321 -6.75 13.60 3.88
C MET A 321 -8.18 13.74 3.35
N GLY A 322 -8.33 13.74 2.03
CA GLY A 322 -9.61 13.59 1.31
C GLY A 322 -9.60 12.32 0.47
N ILE A 323 -10.72 11.61 0.40
CA ILE A 323 -10.90 10.43 -0.47
C ILE A 323 -12.28 10.52 -1.12
N GLY A 324 -12.36 10.20 -2.40
CA GLY A 324 -13.63 10.21 -3.13
C GLY A 324 -13.63 9.25 -4.32
N TYR A 325 -14.82 9.05 -4.89
CA TYR A 325 -15.05 8.27 -6.09
C TYR A 325 -15.82 9.12 -7.09
N HIS A 326 -15.39 9.07 -8.35
CA HIS A 326 -15.94 9.89 -9.41
C HIS A 326 -16.24 9.05 -10.64
N TRP A 327 -17.42 9.29 -11.22
CA TRP A 327 -17.78 8.75 -12.52
C TRP A 327 -17.41 9.78 -13.59
N PHE A 328 -16.47 9.41 -14.45
CA PHE A 328 -16.05 10.22 -15.57
C PHE A 328 -16.87 9.83 -16.80
N ASP A 329 -17.45 10.83 -17.45
CA ASP A 329 -17.95 10.71 -18.81
C ASP A 329 -16.87 11.16 -19.80
N ALA A 330 -16.68 10.41 -20.88
CA ALA A 330 -15.71 10.72 -21.92
C ALA A 330 -15.83 12.18 -22.41
N ASP A 331 -14.68 12.85 -22.51
CA ASP A 331 -14.50 14.24 -22.96
C ASP A 331 -15.28 15.30 -22.14
N LYS A 332 -15.78 14.94 -20.95
CA LYS A 332 -16.41 15.88 -20.02
C LYS A 332 -15.51 16.12 -18.81
N PRO A 333 -15.37 17.38 -18.37
CA PRO A 333 -14.65 17.67 -17.14
C PRO A 333 -15.47 17.17 -15.95
N GLU A 334 -14.85 16.36 -15.12
CA GLU A 334 -15.30 16.05 -13.77
C GLU A 334 -14.63 17.02 -12.80
N VAL A 335 -15.39 17.51 -11.82
CA VAL A 335 -14.94 18.55 -10.90
C VAL A 335 -15.23 18.10 -9.47
N TRP A 336 -14.22 18.19 -8.61
CA TRP A 336 -14.39 18.05 -7.17
C TRP A 336 -13.65 19.16 -6.44
N GLU A 337 -14.14 19.48 -5.25
CA GLU A 337 -13.60 20.53 -4.41
C GLU A 337 -13.06 19.89 -3.14
N THR A 338 -11.87 20.32 -2.73
CA THR A 338 -11.30 19.92 -1.45
C THR A 338 -12.04 20.65 -0.33
N GLU A 339 -12.05 20.06 0.86
CA GLU A 339 -12.35 20.83 2.08
C GLU A 339 -11.25 21.90 2.33
N GLU A 340 -11.34 22.60 3.47
CA GLU A 340 -10.29 23.53 3.90
C GLU A 340 -8.95 22.80 3.99
N THR A 341 -8.05 23.12 3.05
CA THR A 341 -6.81 22.40 2.79
C THR A 341 -5.64 23.27 3.26
N PRO A 342 -4.87 22.84 4.28
CA PRO A 342 -3.69 23.56 4.72
C PRO A 342 -2.62 23.68 3.61
N ALA A 343 -1.79 24.71 3.66
CA ALA A 343 -0.62 24.81 2.81
C ALA A 343 0.34 23.63 3.01
N GLY A 344 1.08 23.29 1.96
CA GLY A 344 2.13 22.27 1.98
C GLY A 344 2.08 21.32 0.78
N THR A 345 2.91 20.29 0.84
CA THR A 345 2.98 19.27 -0.22
C THR A 345 1.96 18.17 0.02
N TYR A 346 1.27 17.77 -1.04
CA TYR A 346 0.27 16.72 -1.07
C TYR A 346 0.64 15.65 -2.08
N VAL A 347 0.23 14.41 -1.80
CA VAL A 347 0.11 13.37 -2.81
C VAL A 347 -1.34 13.30 -3.27
N LEU A 348 -1.56 13.43 -4.58
CA LEU A 348 -2.81 13.06 -5.25
C LEU A 348 -2.62 11.70 -5.88
N ARG A 349 -3.29 10.69 -5.33
CA ARG A 349 -3.30 9.33 -5.86
C ARG A 349 -4.60 9.05 -6.57
N LEU A 350 -4.52 8.46 -7.75
CA LEU A 350 -5.68 8.01 -8.51
C LEU A 350 -5.63 6.49 -8.61
N ARG A 351 -6.77 5.84 -8.35
CA ARG A 351 -7.01 4.43 -8.62
C ARG A 351 -8.12 4.31 -9.64
N VAL A 352 -7.85 3.58 -10.71
CA VAL A 352 -8.81 3.29 -11.77
C VAL A 352 -9.36 1.88 -11.57
N GLU A 353 -10.68 1.72 -11.59
CA GLU A 353 -11.37 0.42 -11.49
C GLU A 353 -11.84 -0.06 -12.86
N GLY A 354 -11.57 -1.33 -13.21
CA GLY A 354 -12.17 -1.97 -14.38
C GLY A 354 -11.80 -3.46 -14.50
N ALA A 355 -12.79 -4.31 -14.82
CA ALA A 355 -12.65 -5.77 -14.94
C ALA A 355 -11.60 -6.23 -15.98
N ASP A 356 -11.19 -5.32 -16.86
CA ASP A 356 -10.16 -5.54 -17.87
C ASP A 356 -8.89 -4.66 -17.63
N ALA A 357 -8.70 -4.09 -16.43
CA ALA A 357 -7.62 -3.14 -16.17
C ALA A 357 -6.19 -3.69 -16.33
N ALA A 358 -6.01 -5.00 -16.21
CA ALA A 358 -4.73 -5.67 -16.41
C ALA A 358 -4.51 -6.18 -17.85
N THR A 359 -5.56 -6.29 -18.67
CA THR A 359 -5.49 -6.89 -20.02
C THR A 359 -6.04 -6.04 -21.17
N ASP A 360 -6.83 -5.00 -20.88
CA ASP A 360 -7.56 -4.18 -21.87
C ASP A 360 -7.68 -2.69 -21.47
N ILE A 361 -7.05 -2.23 -20.37
CA ILE A 361 -6.61 -0.82 -20.34
C ILE A 361 -5.46 -0.72 -21.35
N ASP A 362 -5.89 -0.55 -22.59
CA ASP A 362 -5.11 -0.11 -23.73
C ASP A 362 -4.13 0.99 -23.28
N ASP A 363 -2.92 0.95 -23.84
CA ASP A 363 -1.76 1.81 -23.54
C ASP A 363 -2.02 3.29 -23.88
N THR A 364 -3.15 3.86 -23.49
CA THR A 364 -3.61 5.18 -23.90
C THR A 364 -4.44 5.93 -22.86
N LEU A 365 -4.71 5.39 -21.65
CA LEU A 365 -5.46 6.15 -20.65
C LEU A 365 -4.66 7.35 -20.17
N MET A 366 -5.15 8.54 -20.50
CA MET A 366 -4.61 9.83 -20.07
C MET A 366 -5.69 10.62 -19.32
N LEU A 367 -5.27 11.37 -18.31
CA LEU A 367 -6.13 12.29 -17.56
C LEU A 367 -5.53 13.69 -17.62
N ASP A 368 -6.23 14.62 -18.26
CA ASP A 368 -5.88 16.03 -18.22
C ASP A 368 -6.43 16.65 -16.93
N MET A 369 -5.53 17.03 -16.05
CA MET A 369 -5.80 17.47 -14.68
C MET A 369 -5.51 18.97 -14.54
N ASN A 370 -6.30 19.64 -13.69
CA ASN A 370 -6.07 21.00 -13.23
C ASN A 370 -6.40 21.11 -11.75
N ILE A 371 -5.60 21.86 -11.00
CA ILE A 371 -5.91 22.26 -9.62
C ILE A 371 -5.76 23.77 -9.47
N GLU A 372 -6.73 24.42 -8.84
CA GLU A 372 -6.75 25.88 -8.64
C GLU A 372 -7.47 26.26 -7.34
N PRO A 373 -7.11 27.39 -6.69
CA PRO A 373 -7.83 27.86 -5.51
C PRO A 373 -9.26 28.31 -5.84
N ILE A 374 -10.19 28.11 -4.92
CA ILE A 374 -11.55 28.63 -4.98
C ILE A 374 -11.58 30.00 -4.29
N LEU A 375 -11.89 31.05 -5.05
CA LEU A 375 -11.92 32.44 -4.58
C LEU A 375 -13.19 32.80 -3.80
#